data_AF-A0A4Y9YMQ0-F1
#
_entry.id   AF-A0A4Y9YMQ0-F1
#
_cell.length_a   1.000
_cell.length_b   1.000
_cell.length_c   1.000
_cell.angle_alpha   90.00
_cell.angle_beta   90.00
_cell.angle_gamma   90.00
#
_symmetry.space_group_name_H-M   'P 1'
#
loop_
_entity.id
_entity.type
_entity.pdbx_description
1 polymer ?
#
loop_
_entity_poly.entity_id
_entity_poly.type
_entity_poly.pdbx_seq_one_letter_code
_entity_poly.pdbx_strand_id
1 'polypeptide(L)'
;MANIPDLSLPETAPSVARYRDQPSELLPAALYTLVDLPDDELRELQRICETGCIDTGSSPGDSVRIAPQPHFVGQPLRAVFDSHLQLADLHDNQYDPTYFIVAIEQNWRDRGVLLVALDDDDLECKVDSCRFKAEDSGLNVANLQISNMGWSELKENEPVDRSQSDADDENEGDGAGIYDDDAIDEEGNDSG
;
A
#
# COMPACT_ATOMS: atom_id res chain seq x y z
N MET A 1 14.44 10.42 -19.55
CA MET A 1 14.49 10.95 -18.18
C MET A 1 13.18 10.56 -17.53
N ALA A 2 13.21 9.69 -16.51
CA ALA A 2 12.01 9.39 -15.74
C ALA A 2 11.61 10.68 -15.03
N ASN A 3 10.41 11.19 -15.31
CA ASN A 3 9.90 12.39 -14.67
C ASN A 3 9.41 11.95 -13.29
N ILE A 4 10.16 12.27 -12.23
CA ILE A 4 9.79 11.91 -10.87
C ILE A 4 8.54 12.75 -10.51
N PRO A 5 7.41 12.14 -10.13
CA PRO A 5 6.22 12.89 -9.76
C PRO A 5 6.48 13.77 -8.53
N ASP A 6 5.92 14.97 -8.53
CA ASP A 6 5.89 15.82 -7.33
C ASP A 6 4.89 15.23 -6.33
N LEU A 7 5.41 14.69 -5.22
CA LEU A 7 4.64 14.04 -4.17
C LEU A 7 4.32 14.98 -3.00
N SER A 8 4.53 16.30 -3.15
CA SER A 8 4.20 17.25 -2.10
C SER A 8 2.69 17.31 -1.84
N LEU A 9 2.34 17.28 -0.55
CA LEU A 9 0.99 17.41 -0.03
C LEU A 9 0.97 18.57 0.98
N PRO A 10 -0.19 19.20 1.24
CA PRO A 10 -0.34 20.12 2.35
C PRO A 10 -0.08 19.42 3.67
N GLU A 11 0.22 20.19 4.71
CA GLU A 11 0.34 19.64 6.06
C GLU A 11 -0.99 19.13 6.62
N THR A 12 -2.13 19.74 6.21
CA THR A 12 -3.45 19.42 6.75
C THR A 12 -4.57 19.41 5.71
N ALA A 13 -5.64 18.66 5.99
CA ALA A 13 -6.88 18.60 5.21
C ALA A 13 -8.13 18.87 6.07
N PRO A 14 -8.36 20.11 6.56
CA PRO A 14 -9.40 20.39 7.55
C PRO A 14 -10.84 19.98 7.16
N SER A 15 -11.12 19.89 5.85
CA SER A 15 -12.42 19.44 5.33
C SER A 15 -12.78 18.02 5.73
N VAL A 16 -11.79 17.17 6.03
CA VAL A 16 -12.06 15.76 6.39
C VAL A 16 -12.55 15.58 7.83
N ALA A 17 -12.36 16.59 8.70
CA ALA A 17 -12.79 16.54 10.10
C ALA A 17 -14.27 16.18 10.28
N ARG A 18 -15.11 16.57 9.31
CA ARG A 18 -16.57 16.32 9.33
C ARG A 18 -16.96 14.84 9.17
N TYR A 19 -16.02 13.99 8.76
CA TYR A 19 -16.25 12.55 8.57
C TYR A 19 -15.93 11.71 9.82
N ARG A 20 -15.27 12.28 10.83
CA ARG A 20 -14.89 11.58 12.07
C ARG A 20 -16.06 11.01 12.86
N ASP A 21 -17.15 11.77 12.91
CA ASP A 21 -18.33 11.43 13.70
C ASP A 21 -19.42 10.72 12.87
N GLN A 22 -19.13 10.38 11.61
CA GLN A 22 -20.07 9.68 10.75
C GLN A 22 -20.00 8.17 11.01
N PRO A 23 -21.13 7.44 10.91
CA PRO A 23 -21.11 5.98 10.98
C PRO A 23 -20.16 5.44 9.91
N SER A 24 -19.13 4.73 10.34
CA SER A 24 -18.12 4.14 9.47
C SER A 24 -18.70 2.93 8.74
N GLU A 25 -19.30 3.19 7.58
CA GLU A 25 -19.36 2.17 6.53
C GLU A 25 -17.92 1.94 6.04
N LEU A 26 -17.53 0.67 5.87
CA LEU A 26 -16.23 0.34 5.27
C LEU A 26 -16.29 0.64 3.79
N LEU A 27 -16.07 1.92 3.46
CA LEU A 27 -16.11 2.41 2.09
C LEU A 27 -14.81 2.04 1.37
N PRO A 28 -14.85 1.77 0.06
CA PRO A 28 -13.65 1.44 -0.69
C PRO A 28 -12.73 2.66 -0.78
N ALA A 29 -11.42 2.44 -0.64
CA ALA A 29 -10.42 3.45 -0.98
C ALA A 29 -10.44 3.72 -2.49
N ALA A 30 -10.38 5.00 -2.85
CA ALA A 30 -10.27 5.41 -4.25
C ALA A 30 -8.86 5.12 -4.78
N LEU A 31 -8.77 4.52 -5.98
CA LEU A 31 -7.52 4.26 -6.69
C LEU A 31 -7.31 5.25 -7.84
N TYR A 32 -6.13 5.88 -7.84
CA TYR A 32 -5.66 6.85 -8.83
C TYR A 32 -4.30 6.48 -9.41
N THR A 33 -3.87 7.18 -10.46
CA THR A 33 -2.52 7.04 -11.05
C THR A 33 -1.92 8.38 -11.48
N LEU A 34 -0.65 8.61 -11.14
CA LEU A 34 0.17 9.73 -11.63
C LEU A 34 1.00 9.35 -12.86
N VAL A 35 1.04 8.05 -13.18
CA VAL A 35 1.76 7.50 -14.33
C VAL A 35 0.79 7.00 -15.38
N ASP A 36 1.27 6.93 -16.62
CA ASP A 36 0.50 6.39 -17.72
C ASP A 36 0.38 4.87 -17.56
N LEU A 37 -0.75 4.43 -17.00
CA LEU A 37 -1.16 3.03 -16.86
C LEU A 37 -2.41 2.82 -17.71
N PRO A 38 -2.43 1.84 -18.62
CA PRO A 38 -3.62 1.54 -19.38
C PRO A 38 -4.73 0.98 -18.46
N ASP A 39 -6.00 1.11 -18.88
CA ASP A 39 -7.15 0.77 -18.04
C ASP A 39 -7.18 -0.70 -17.59
N ASP A 40 -6.62 -1.62 -18.38
CA ASP A 40 -6.47 -3.02 -18.02
C ASP A 40 -5.43 -3.24 -16.93
N GLU A 41 -4.28 -2.54 -16.99
CA GLU A 41 -3.30 -2.55 -15.90
C GLU A 41 -3.84 -1.90 -14.63
N LEU A 42 -4.60 -0.81 -14.75
CA LEU A 42 -5.21 -0.15 -13.59
C LEU A 42 -6.26 -1.05 -12.91
N ARG A 43 -7.05 -1.80 -13.70
CA ARG A 43 -7.97 -2.83 -13.18
C ARG A 43 -7.22 -3.97 -12.52
N GLU A 44 -6.08 -4.37 -13.06
CA GLU A 44 -5.25 -5.39 -12.45
C GLU A 44 -4.66 -4.90 -11.13
N LEU A 45 -4.15 -3.67 -11.08
CA LEU A 45 -3.69 -3.05 -9.85
C LEU A 45 -4.79 -3.02 -8.79
N GLN A 46 -6.03 -2.65 -9.16
CA GLN A 46 -7.17 -2.70 -8.24
C GLN A 46 -7.32 -4.11 -7.64
N ARG A 47 -7.35 -5.16 -8.47
CA ARG A 47 -7.49 -6.54 -7.99
C ARG A 47 -6.36 -6.94 -7.06
N ILE A 48 -5.13 -6.59 -7.40
CA ILE A 48 -3.97 -6.88 -6.54
C ILE A 48 -4.15 -6.18 -5.19
N CYS A 49 -4.53 -4.89 -5.18
CA CYS A 49 -4.78 -4.17 -3.93
C CYS A 49 -5.87 -4.78 -3.04
N GLU A 50 -6.79 -5.55 -3.61
CA GLU A 50 -7.87 -6.20 -2.86
C GLU A 50 -7.53 -7.62 -2.38
N THR A 51 -6.35 -8.17 -2.74
CA THR A 51 -6.00 -9.59 -2.45
C THR A 51 -6.17 -9.93 -0.97
N GLY A 52 -5.54 -9.16 -0.07
CA GLY A 52 -5.66 -9.42 1.38
C GLY A 52 -7.08 -9.27 1.94
N CYS A 53 -7.89 -8.38 1.36
CA CYS A 53 -9.30 -8.23 1.75
C CYS A 53 -10.19 -9.37 1.25
N ILE A 54 -9.92 -9.89 0.05
CA ILE A 54 -10.66 -11.01 -0.53
C ILE A 54 -10.36 -12.29 0.26
N ASP A 55 -9.11 -12.50 0.66
CA ASP A 55 -8.70 -13.64 1.49
C ASP A 55 -9.38 -13.63 2.88
N THR A 56 -9.83 -12.46 3.33
CA THR A 56 -10.57 -12.27 4.59
C THR A 56 -12.10 -12.21 4.40
N GLY A 57 -12.60 -12.40 3.18
CA GLY A 57 -14.02 -12.59 2.88
C GLY A 57 -14.73 -11.42 2.17
N SER A 58 -14.00 -10.40 1.73
CA SER A 58 -14.54 -9.27 0.95
C SER A 58 -14.80 -9.66 -0.51
N SER A 59 -15.74 -8.99 -1.19
CA SER A 59 -15.93 -9.15 -2.63
C SER A 59 -15.08 -8.15 -3.41
N PRO A 60 -14.73 -8.44 -4.69
CA PRO A 60 -14.03 -7.48 -5.53
C PRO A 60 -14.78 -6.15 -5.67
N GLY A 61 -14.10 -5.04 -5.44
CA GLY A 61 -14.64 -3.68 -5.46
C GLY A 61 -15.22 -3.17 -4.14
N ASP A 62 -15.15 -3.98 -3.07
CA ASP A 62 -15.61 -3.61 -1.72
C ASP A 62 -14.56 -2.80 -0.96
N SER A 63 -13.26 -3.07 -1.16
CA SER A 63 -12.18 -2.45 -0.38
C SER A 63 -11.38 -1.41 -1.16
N VAL A 64 -11.20 -1.61 -2.47
CA VAL A 64 -10.51 -0.66 -3.35
C VAL A 64 -11.29 -0.51 -4.65
N ARG A 65 -11.48 0.73 -5.08
CA ARG A 65 -12.23 1.03 -6.30
C ARG A 65 -11.56 2.12 -7.11
N ILE A 66 -11.42 1.89 -8.41
CA ILE A 66 -10.94 2.92 -9.35
C ILE A 66 -11.83 4.16 -9.25
N ALA A 67 -11.21 5.33 -9.11
CA ALA A 67 -11.92 6.60 -9.06
C ALA A 67 -12.58 6.91 -10.42
N PRO A 68 -13.67 7.71 -10.46
CA PRO A 68 -14.32 8.09 -11.72
C PRO A 68 -13.39 8.84 -12.70
N GLN A 69 -12.42 9.57 -12.16
CA GLN A 69 -11.36 10.25 -12.91
C GLN A 69 -10.01 9.83 -12.34
N PRO A 70 -9.45 8.67 -12.74
CA PRO A 70 -8.31 8.09 -12.05
C PRO A 70 -6.95 8.59 -12.58
N HIS A 71 -6.92 9.16 -13.79
CA HIS A 71 -5.69 9.45 -14.53
C HIS A 71 -5.20 10.89 -14.32
N PHE A 72 -4.07 11.03 -13.63
CA PHE A 72 -3.40 12.30 -13.32
C PHE A 72 -1.97 12.34 -13.90
N VAL A 73 -1.80 11.78 -15.10
CA VAL A 73 -0.49 11.62 -15.74
C VAL A 73 0.28 12.94 -15.82
N GLY A 74 1.46 12.98 -15.19
CA GLY A 74 2.34 14.15 -15.19
C GLY A 74 1.86 15.31 -14.31
N GLN A 75 0.79 15.13 -13.53
CA GLN A 75 0.33 16.10 -12.53
C GLN A 75 0.98 15.81 -11.16
N PRO A 76 1.05 16.81 -10.26
CA PRO A 76 1.50 16.58 -8.88
C PRO A 76 0.47 15.77 -8.10
N LEU A 77 0.90 15.08 -7.04
CA LEU A 77 0.03 14.37 -6.10
C LEU A 77 -1.04 15.29 -5.48
N ARG A 78 -0.71 16.58 -5.33
CA ARG A 78 -1.65 17.63 -4.94
C ARG A 78 -2.93 17.65 -5.80
N ALA A 79 -2.86 17.34 -7.09
CA ALA A 79 -4.03 17.30 -7.97
C ALA A 79 -4.96 16.13 -7.60
N VAL A 80 -4.40 14.97 -7.24
CA VAL A 80 -5.17 13.81 -6.75
C VAL A 80 -5.84 14.15 -5.42
N PHE A 81 -5.10 14.80 -4.51
CA PHE A 81 -5.65 15.29 -3.24
C PHE A 81 -6.88 16.18 -3.45
N ASP A 82 -6.77 17.20 -4.32
CA ASP A 82 -7.86 18.14 -4.56
C ASP A 82 -9.06 17.46 -5.23
N SER A 83 -8.81 16.47 -6.09
CA SER A 83 -9.86 15.65 -6.71
C SER A 83 -10.53 14.70 -5.72
N HIS A 84 -9.78 14.12 -4.78
CA HIS A 84 -10.32 13.18 -3.81
C HIS A 84 -11.23 13.89 -2.79
N LEU A 85 -10.87 15.10 -2.36
CA LEU A 85 -11.76 15.92 -1.53
C LEU A 85 -13.10 16.20 -2.23
N GLN A 86 -13.06 16.52 -3.53
CA GLN A 86 -14.27 16.74 -4.32
C GLN A 86 -15.07 15.44 -4.53
N LEU A 87 -14.39 14.30 -4.70
CA LEU A 87 -15.04 12.99 -4.82
C LEU A 87 -15.86 12.70 -3.57
N ALA A 88 -15.28 12.94 -2.40
CA ALA A 88 -15.93 12.74 -1.11
C ALA A 88 -17.11 13.71 -0.86
N ASP A 89 -17.12 14.90 -1.50
CA ASP A 89 -18.26 15.84 -1.49
C ASP A 89 -19.39 15.43 -2.46
N LEU A 90 -19.03 14.87 -3.63
CA LEU A 90 -19.98 14.62 -4.72
C LEU A 90 -20.61 13.23 -4.67
N HIS A 91 -19.89 12.27 -4.09
CA HIS A 91 -20.25 10.86 -4.06
C HIS A 91 -20.40 10.39 -2.61
N ASP A 92 -21.25 11.09 -1.84
CA ASP A 92 -21.60 10.75 -0.45
C ASP A 92 -21.68 9.23 -0.25
N ASN A 93 -20.88 8.71 0.67
CA ASN A 93 -20.83 7.31 1.07
C ASN A 93 -20.50 6.29 -0.04
N GLN A 94 -19.76 6.65 -1.09
CA GLN A 94 -19.30 5.67 -2.10
C GLN A 94 -17.81 5.35 -2.05
N TYR A 95 -17.01 6.24 -1.47
CA TYR A 95 -15.56 6.11 -1.36
C TYR A 95 -15.13 6.57 0.03
N ASP A 96 -14.05 6.00 0.53
CA ASP A 96 -13.46 6.44 1.78
C ASP A 96 -13.01 7.91 1.65
N PRO A 97 -13.41 8.81 2.57
CA PRO A 97 -13.08 10.24 2.49
C PRO A 97 -11.71 10.59 3.10
N THR A 98 -11.05 9.65 3.77
CA THR A 98 -9.84 9.85 4.57
C THR A 98 -8.62 9.20 3.92
N TYR A 99 -8.80 8.07 3.25
CA TYR A 99 -7.74 7.23 2.70
C TYR A 99 -7.92 6.99 1.20
N PHE A 100 -6.83 7.14 0.45
CA PHE A 100 -6.80 6.79 -0.96
C PHE A 100 -5.45 6.27 -1.42
N ILE A 101 -5.45 5.56 -2.54
CA ILE A 101 -4.30 4.85 -3.09
C ILE A 101 -3.91 5.46 -4.43
N VAL A 102 -2.60 5.62 -4.66
CA VAL A 102 -2.06 6.21 -5.88
C VAL A 102 -0.92 5.37 -6.44
N ALA A 103 -1.02 4.97 -7.71
CA ALA A 103 0.11 4.47 -8.47
C ALA A 103 1.00 5.64 -8.91
N ILE A 104 2.26 5.63 -8.45
CA ILE A 104 3.22 6.72 -8.73
C ILE A 104 4.39 6.28 -9.62
N GLU A 105 4.50 4.99 -9.91
CA GLU A 105 5.49 4.40 -10.82
C GLU A 105 4.81 3.33 -11.69
N GLN A 106 5.26 3.18 -12.95
CA GLN A 106 4.74 2.14 -13.84
C GLN A 106 5.07 0.74 -13.31
N ASN A 107 6.22 0.57 -12.67
CA ASN A 107 6.60 -0.69 -12.04
C ASN A 107 6.01 -0.84 -10.62
N TRP A 108 4.70 -0.62 -10.48
CA TRP A 108 3.99 -0.68 -9.20
C TRP A 108 4.02 -2.07 -8.55
N ARG A 109 4.31 -3.13 -9.30
CA ARG A 109 4.42 -4.49 -8.77
C ARG A 109 5.59 -4.62 -7.80
N ASP A 110 6.75 -4.11 -8.20
CA ASP A 110 7.96 -4.16 -7.38
C ASP A 110 8.07 -2.95 -6.46
N ARG A 111 7.61 -1.78 -6.93
CA ARG A 111 7.76 -0.50 -6.24
C ARG A 111 6.57 -0.14 -5.36
N GLY A 112 5.50 -0.91 -5.40
CA GLY A 112 4.29 -0.69 -4.62
C GLY A 112 3.47 0.53 -5.06
N VAL A 113 2.56 0.93 -4.20
CA VAL A 113 1.68 2.09 -4.35
C VAL A 113 1.81 3.03 -3.16
N LEU A 114 1.40 4.28 -3.35
CA LEU A 114 1.35 5.26 -2.28
C LEU A 114 -0.04 5.25 -1.64
N LEU A 115 -0.11 4.93 -0.36
CA LEU A 115 -1.29 5.14 0.48
C LEU A 115 -1.19 6.54 1.09
N VAL A 116 -2.26 7.32 0.98
CA VAL A 116 -2.36 8.67 1.54
C VAL A 116 -3.43 8.68 2.61
N ALA A 117 -3.10 9.24 3.77
CA ALA A 117 -4.03 9.52 4.87
C ALA A 117 -4.26 11.04 4.96
N LEU A 118 -5.52 11.45 5.03
CA LEU A 118 -5.93 12.86 5.17
C LEU A 118 -6.23 13.25 6.61
N ASP A 119 -6.35 12.27 7.49
CA ASP A 119 -6.46 12.41 8.93
C ASP A 119 -5.56 11.37 9.57
N ASP A 120 -4.70 11.80 10.48
CA ASP A 120 -3.79 10.93 11.24
C ASP A 120 -4.44 10.45 12.54
N ASP A 121 -3.73 9.59 13.26
CA ASP A 121 -4.18 8.99 14.53
C ASP A 121 -4.55 10.04 15.59
N ASP A 122 -3.93 11.22 15.54
CA ASP A 122 -4.14 12.31 16.49
C ASP A 122 -5.43 13.10 16.24
N LEU A 123 -6.17 12.80 15.16
CA LEU A 123 -7.36 13.56 14.74
C LEU A 123 -7.05 15.06 14.60
N GLU A 124 -5.91 15.39 14.00
CA GLU A 124 -5.51 16.77 13.71
C GLU A 124 -5.65 17.13 12.22
N CYS A 125 -6.28 16.26 11.42
CA CYS A 125 -6.35 16.36 9.96
C CYS A 125 -4.96 16.43 9.33
N LYS A 126 -3.93 15.83 9.94
CA LYS A 126 -2.61 15.83 9.32
C LYS A 126 -2.64 14.92 8.11
N VAL A 127 -2.07 15.43 7.03
CA VAL A 127 -1.92 14.67 5.80
C VAL A 127 -0.57 13.99 5.83
N ASP A 128 -0.56 12.70 5.54
CA ASP A 128 0.66 11.92 5.43
C ASP A 128 0.52 10.86 4.34
N SER A 129 1.65 10.31 3.91
CA SER A 129 1.65 9.26 2.90
C SER A 129 2.79 8.29 3.12
N CYS A 130 2.53 7.02 2.84
CA CYS A 130 3.53 5.98 2.94
C CYS A 130 3.35 4.97 1.81
N ARG A 131 4.45 4.32 1.44
CA ARG A 131 4.48 3.39 0.32
C ARG A 131 4.37 1.96 0.84
N PHE A 132 3.44 1.21 0.26
CA PHE A 132 3.20 -0.19 0.60
C PHE A 132 3.20 -1.03 -0.66
N LYS A 133 3.38 -2.35 -0.50
CA LYS A 133 3.13 -3.27 -1.59
C LYS A 133 1.68 -3.13 -2.04
N ALA A 134 1.46 -3.28 -3.34
CA ALA A 134 0.12 -3.19 -3.88
C ALA A 134 -0.83 -4.17 -3.16
N GLU A 135 -0.40 -5.43 -2.97
CA GLU A 135 -1.20 -6.51 -2.37
C GLU A 135 -1.70 -6.25 -0.95
N ASP A 136 -0.95 -5.48 -0.15
CA ASP A 136 -1.29 -5.18 1.24
C ASP A 136 -2.18 -3.93 1.38
N SER A 137 -2.25 -3.10 0.33
CA SER A 137 -2.77 -1.74 0.45
C SER A 137 -4.26 -1.66 0.82
N GLY A 138 -5.11 -2.52 0.24
CA GLY A 138 -6.52 -2.58 0.61
C GLY A 138 -6.75 -3.05 2.04
N LEU A 139 -5.98 -4.06 2.48
CA LEU A 139 -6.09 -4.59 3.84
C LEU A 139 -5.60 -3.58 4.88
N ASN A 140 -4.55 -2.83 4.55
CA ASN A 140 -4.05 -1.73 5.37
C ASN A 140 -5.11 -0.66 5.56
N VAL A 141 -5.81 -0.25 4.50
CA VAL A 141 -6.96 0.68 4.61
C VAL A 141 -8.03 0.09 5.52
N ALA A 142 -8.43 -1.16 5.31
CA ALA A 142 -9.47 -1.79 6.12
C ALA A 142 -9.10 -1.82 7.62
N ASN A 143 -7.84 -2.15 7.94
CA ASN A 143 -7.32 -2.13 9.32
C ASN A 143 -7.39 -0.74 9.96
N LEU A 144 -7.07 0.32 9.20
CA LEU A 144 -7.17 1.71 9.65
C LEU A 144 -8.63 2.11 9.91
N GLN A 145 -9.54 1.76 8.99
CA GLN A 145 -10.97 2.10 9.08
C GLN A 145 -11.67 1.49 10.31
N ILE A 146 -11.29 0.27 10.71
CA ILE A 146 -11.83 -0.39 11.90
C ILE A 146 -11.02 -0.09 13.18
N SER A 147 -9.99 0.75 13.07
CA SER A 147 -9.05 1.05 14.15
C SER A 147 -8.41 -0.21 14.77
N ASN A 148 -8.16 -1.24 13.94
CA ASN A 148 -7.39 -2.42 14.34
C ASN A 148 -5.90 -2.09 14.44
N MET A 149 -5.45 -1.09 13.69
CA MET A 149 -4.09 -0.55 13.68
C MET A 149 -4.14 0.96 13.43
N GLY A 150 -3.21 1.72 14.01
CA GLY A 150 -3.04 3.15 13.73
C GLY A 150 -2.12 3.43 12.54
N TRP A 151 -2.22 4.61 11.94
CA TRP A 151 -1.35 5.08 10.86
C TRP A 151 0.14 5.01 11.22
N SER A 152 0.48 5.37 12.46
CA SER A 152 1.87 5.35 12.94
C SER A 152 2.41 3.92 13.02
N GLU A 153 1.63 3.00 13.57
CA GLU A 153 1.96 1.56 13.66
C GLU A 153 2.05 0.93 12.27
N LEU A 154 1.15 1.31 11.36
CA LEU A 154 1.15 0.81 9.98
C LEU A 154 2.46 1.12 9.25
N LYS A 155 3.01 2.33 9.45
CA LYS A 155 4.28 2.73 8.84
C LYS A 155 5.51 2.00 9.41
N GLU A 156 5.38 1.35 10.57
CA GLU A 156 6.46 0.54 11.16
C GLU A 156 6.50 -0.89 10.59
N ASN A 157 5.38 -1.39 10.05
CA ASN A 157 5.20 -2.76 9.55
C ASN A 157 5.72 -2.98 8.11
N GLU A 158 6.92 -2.46 7.79
CA GLU A 158 7.64 -2.64 6.51
C GLU A 158 7.08 -1.87 5.29
N PRO A 159 7.26 -0.53 5.24
CA PRO A 159 7.03 0.23 4.02
C PRO A 159 8.04 -0.15 2.94
N VAL A 160 7.64 -0.09 1.67
CA VAL A 160 8.56 -0.30 0.55
C VAL A 160 9.58 0.84 0.54
N ASP A 161 10.86 0.51 0.79
CA ASP A 161 11.93 1.50 0.84
C ASP A 161 12.06 2.21 -0.52
N ARG A 162 12.08 3.55 -0.46
CA ARG A 162 12.33 4.42 -1.63
C ARG A 162 13.69 4.13 -2.28
N SER A 163 14.66 3.60 -1.52
CA SER A 163 16.08 3.49 -1.86
C SER A 163 16.49 2.28 -2.71
N GLN A 164 15.63 1.28 -2.94
CA GLN A 164 15.94 0.17 -3.86
C GLN A 164 15.77 0.57 -5.33
N SER A 165 16.51 1.60 -5.76
CA SER A 165 16.89 1.76 -7.16
C SER A 165 18.24 1.07 -7.35
N ASP A 166 18.24 -0.06 -8.04
CA ASP A 166 19.39 -0.67 -8.71
C ASP A 166 20.75 -0.51 -8.02
N ALA A 167 21.02 -1.35 -7.03
CA ALA A 167 22.38 -1.73 -6.71
C ALA A 167 22.47 -3.25 -6.86
N ASP A 168 23.16 -3.69 -7.91
CA ASP A 168 23.77 -5.01 -7.98
C ASP A 168 24.44 -5.30 -6.63
N ASP A 169 23.97 -6.34 -5.95
CA ASP A 169 24.80 -7.03 -4.97
C ASP A 169 24.77 -8.52 -5.33
N GLU A 170 25.67 -8.87 -6.25
CA GLU A 170 26.18 -10.22 -6.37
C GLU A 170 26.83 -10.58 -5.02
N ASN A 171 26.13 -11.32 -4.17
CA ASN A 171 26.79 -12.03 -3.09
C ASN A 171 26.56 -13.54 -3.20
N GLU A 172 27.61 -14.14 -3.73
CA GLU A 172 28.06 -15.52 -3.77
C GLU A 172 27.54 -16.45 -2.68
N GLY A 173 27.19 -17.68 -3.11
CA GLY A 173 27.25 -18.91 -2.29
C GLY A 173 26.59 -18.76 -0.92
N ASP A 174 26.67 -19.58 0.11
CA ASP A 174 27.23 -20.87 0.36
C ASP A 174 26.15 -21.59 1.17
N GLY A 175 25.70 -22.75 0.70
CA GLY A 175 24.70 -23.53 1.41
C GLY A 175 24.43 -24.88 0.78
N ALA A 176 25.43 -25.45 0.11
CA ALA A 176 25.37 -26.84 -0.32
C ALA A 176 25.33 -27.72 0.93
N GLY A 177 24.24 -28.48 1.05
CA GLY A 177 24.04 -29.43 2.12
C GLY A 177 25.13 -30.49 2.20
N ILE A 178 25.37 -30.97 3.41
CA ILE A 178 25.92 -32.29 3.63
C ILE A 178 25.03 -32.94 4.69
N TYR A 179 24.29 -33.94 4.22
CA TYR A 179 23.75 -35.01 5.04
C TYR A 179 24.96 -35.87 5.44
N ASP A 180 25.36 -35.86 6.71
CA ASP A 180 26.26 -36.87 7.25
C ASP A 180 25.41 -37.97 7.90
N ASP A 181 25.02 -38.93 7.07
CA ASP A 181 24.74 -40.30 7.48
C ASP A 181 25.99 -41.09 7.12
N ASP A 182 26.87 -41.33 8.11
CA ASP A 182 27.92 -42.33 7.98
C ASP A 182 27.85 -43.31 9.16
N ALA A 183 27.55 -44.53 8.76
CA ALA A 183 27.39 -45.72 9.53
C ALA A 183 28.75 -46.23 10.07
N ILE A 184 28.70 -46.76 11.30
CA ILE A 184 29.46 -47.91 11.84
C ILE A 184 30.69 -48.42 11.06
N ASP A 185 31.82 -48.51 11.77
CA ASP A 185 32.52 -49.81 11.86
C ASP A 185 33.24 -49.99 13.20
N GLU A 186 33.30 -51.25 13.63
CA GLU A 186 33.90 -51.74 14.87
C GLU A 186 35.44 -51.56 14.92
N GLU A 187 36.01 -51.59 16.12
CA GLU A 187 37.11 -52.51 16.53
C GLU A 187 37.65 -52.13 17.92
N GLY A 188 37.42 -53.03 18.88
CA GLY A 188 38.48 -53.58 19.74
C GLY A 188 39.31 -52.69 20.69
N ASN A 189 39.07 -52.92 21.98
CA ASN A 189 40.06 -53.44 22.96
C ASN A 189 40.53 -52.52 24.12
N ASP A 190 40.02 -52.88 25.30
CA ASP A 190 40.73 -53.16 26.57
C ASP A 190 41.41 -52.05 27.40
N SER A 191 41.00 -51.97 28.67
CA SER A 191 41.82 -52.23 29.88
C SER A 191 41.36 -51.36 31.05
N GLY A 192 40.96 -51.97 32.18
CA GLY A 192 40.77 -51.28 33.47
C GLY A 192 39.82 -51.96 34.44
#